data_AF-A0AB37ZXH1-F1
#
_entry.id   AF-A0AB37ZXH1-F1
#
_cell.length_a   1.000
_cell.length_b   1.000
_cell.length_c   1.000
_cell.angle_alpha   90.00
_cell.angle_beta   90.00
_cell.angle_gamma   90.00
#
_symmetry.space_group_name_H-M   'P 1'
#
loop_
_entity.id
_entity.type
_entity.pdbx_description
1 polymer ?
#
loop_
_entity_poly.entity_id
_entity_poly.type
_entity_poly.pdbx_seq_one_letter_code
_entity_poly.pdbx_strand_id
1 'polypeptide(L)'
;MNDNKFRGKTENGEWKRGLLTFMFGQYAIVNPIDENSVYLIDKETAGQFTKIKGTGGREIYDGDIIRLRERTVNGTELTHICRVYQKGNGMWMTEGHPEHDRKYRTRLSLYPYRHEAEVIGNAYDNPELLEVCL
;
A
#
# COMPACT_ATOMS: atom_id res chain seq x y z
N MET A 1 6.02 -12.98 -14.98
CA MET A 1 5.63 -12.42 -13.66
C MET A 1 4.16 -12.10 -13.73
N ASN A 2 3.34 -12.58 -12.78
CA ASN A 2 1.93 -12.21 -12.72
C ASN A 2 1.83 -10.81 -12.10
N ASP A 3 1.75 -9.82 -12.98
CA ASP A 3 1.69 -8.40 -12.67
C ASP A 3 0.37 -7.95 -12.02
N ASN A 4 -0.62 -8.84 -11.98
CA ASN A 4 -1.96 -8.60 -11.45
C ASN A 4 -2.12 -9.29 -10.09
N LYS A 5 -1.35 -8.85 -9.09
CA LYS A 5 -1.48 -9.34 -7.71
C LYS A 5 -2.30 -8.34 -6.90
N PHE A 6 -3.26 -8.87 -6.14
CA PHE A 6 -4.10 -8.11 -5.22
C PHE A 6 -4.02 -8.71 -3.83
N ARG A 7 -4.46 -7.93 -2.85
CA ARG A 7 -4.79 -8.41 -1.50
C ARG A 7 -6.13 -7.84 -1.06
N GLY A 8 -6.77 -8.50 -0.11
CA GLY A 8 -7.97 -7.99 0.56
C GLY A 8 -8.15 -8.67 1.91
N LYS A 9 -8.88 -8.01 2.80
CA LYS A 9 -9.21 -8.51 4.13
C LYS A 9 -10.55 -9.24 4.07
N THR A 10 -10.60 -10.45 4.60
CA THR A 10 -11.84 -11.21 4.74
C THR A 10 -12.69 -10.65 5.88
N GLU A 11 -13.96 -11.05 5.96
CA GLU A 11 -14.85 -10.69 7.06
C GLU A 11 -14.33 -11.16 8.43
N ASN A 12 -13.55 -12.25 8.45
CA ASN A 12 -12.88 -12.76 9.65
C ASN A 12 -11.62 -11.97 10.02
N GLY A 13 -11.28 -10.92 9.28
CA GLY A 13 -10.14 -10.06 9.52
C GLY A 13 -8.81 -10.59 8.97
N GLU A 14 -8.81 -11.66 8.18
CA GLU A 14 -7.58 -12.23 7.60
C GLU A 14 -7.24 -11.57 6.25
N TRP A 15 -5.97 -11.24 6.04
CA TRP A 15 -5.50 -10.80 4.73
C TRP A 15 -5.20 -11.97 3.80
N LYS A 16 -5.77 -11.93 2.60
CA LYS A 16 -5.50 -12.91 1.53
C LYS A 16 -4.87 -12.20 0.34
N ARG A 17 -4.02 -12.92 -0.40
CA ARG A 17 -3.29 -12.42 -1.57
C ARG A 17 -3.54 -13.34 -2.76
N GLY A 18 -3.71 -12.76 -3.94
CA GLY A 18 -4.00 -13.54 -5.14
C GLY A 18 -4.58 -12.69 -6.27
N LEU A 19 -5.44 -13.29 -7.07
CA LEU A 19 -6.15 -12.63 -8.16
C LEU A 19 -7.48 -12.08 -7.64
N LEU A 20 -7.77 -10.81 -7.94
CA LEU A 20 -9.07 -10.22 -7.61
C LEU A 20 -10.11 -10.68 -8.63
N THR A 21 -11.24 -11.15 -8.14
CA THR A 21 -12.40 -11.55 -8.95
C THR A 21 -13.69 -11.06 -8.32
N PHE A 22 -14.80 -11.17 -9.06
CA PHE A 22 -16.14 -10.93 -8.56
C PHE A 22 -16.96 -12.20 -8.72
N MET A 23 -17.36 -12.82 -7.61
CA MET A 23 -18.10 -14.08 -7.58
C MET A 23 -19.16 -14.03 -6.48
N PHE A 24 -20.28 -14.70 -6.72
CA PHE A 24 -21.39 -14.76 -5.75
C PHE A 24 -21.92 -13.39 -5.30
N GLY A 25 -21.79 -12.37 -6.15
CA GLY A 25 -22.21 -11.00 -5.84
C GLY A 25 -21.23 -10.20 -4.97
N GLN A 26 -20.02 -10.71 -4.72
CA GLN A 26 -19.02 -10.06 -3.87
C GLN A 26 -17.60 -10.15 -4.47
N TYR A 27 -16.73 -9.23 -4.05
CA TYR A 27 -15.31 -9.30 -4.39
C TYR A 27 -14.63 -10.44 -3.64
N ALA A 28 -13.74 -11.14 -4.34
CA ALA A 28 -12.99 -12.26 -3.77
C ALA A 28 -11.54 -12.26 -4.24
N ILE A 29 -10.68 -12.86 -3.43
CA ILE A 29 -9.31 -13.21 -3.79
C ILE A 29 -9.24 -14.70 -4.08
N VAL A 30 -8.75 -15.07 -5.26
CA VAL A 30 -8.48 -16.46 -5.65
C VAL A 30 -6.99 -16.73 -5.56
N ASN A 31 -6.61 -17.86 -4.97
CA ASN A 31 -5.23 -18.30 -5.00
C ASN A 31 -4.86 -18.73 -6.43
N PRO A 32 -3.83 -18.12 -7.07
CA PRO A 32 -3.46 -18.44 -8.45
C PRO A 32 -2.90 -19.86 -8.65
N ILE A 33 -2.59 -20.59 -7.56
CA ILE A 33 -2.06 -21.97 -7.61
C ILE A 33 -3.18 -22.99 -7.29
N ASP A 34 -4.24 -22.57 -6.61
CA ASP A 34 -5.37 -23.40 -6.24
C ASP A 34 -6.66 -22.61 -6.41
N GLU A 35 -7.30 -22.77 -7.58
CA GLU A 35 -8.50 -22.01 -7.95
C GLU A 35 -9.72 -22.35 -7.05
N ASN A 36 -9.67 -23.44 -6.29
CA ASN A 36 -10.71 -23.78 -5.30
C ASN A 36 -10.57 -22.96 -4.01
N SER A 37 -9.41 -22.34 -3.77
CA SER A 37 -9.16 -21.44 -2.66
C SER A 37 -9.64 -20.03 -2.99
N VAL A 38 -10.93 -19.80 -2.75
CA VAL A 38 -11.61 -18.51 -2.93
C VAL A 38 -11.90 -17.88 -1.57
N TYR A 39 -11.53 -16.62 -1.41
CA TYR A 39 -11.77 -15.87 -0.19
C TYR A 39 -12.60 -14.63 -0.49
N LEU A 40 -13.84 -14.57 0.00
CA LEU A 40 -14.63 -13.34 -0.05
C LEU A 40 -13.94 -12.28 0.81
N ILE A 41 -13.88 -11.05 0.29
CA ILE A 41 -13.21 -9.92 0.95
C ILE A 41 -14.16 -8.74 1.10
N ASP A 42 -13.82 -7.84 2.02
CA ASP A 42 -14.33 -6.49 1.99
C ASP A 42 -13.71 -5.75 0.80
N LYS A 43 -14.57 -5.28 -0.12
CA LYS A 43 -14.18 -4.56 -1.33
C LYS A 43 -13.34 -3.32 -1.04
N GLU A 44 -13.58 -2.65 0.09
CA GLU A 44 -12.88 -1.40 0.41
C GLU A 44 -11.42 -1.68 0.78
N THR A 45 -11.11 -2.89 1.23
CA THR A 45 -9.74 -3.32 1.59
C THR A 45 -8.95 -3.86 0.40
N ALA A 46 -9.58 -4.00 -0.77
CA ALA A 46 -8.95 -4.52 -1.96
C ALA A 46 -7.81 -3.58 -2.42
N GLY A 47 -6.57 -4.08 -2.40
CA GLY A 47 -5.40 -3.31 -2.77
C GLY A 47 -4.55 -4.02 -3.83
N GLN A 48 -4.26 -3.31 -4.92
CA GLN A 48 -3.38 -3.82 -5.98
C GLN A 48 -1.91 -3.68 -5.58
N PHE A 49 -1.09 -4.68 -5.93
CA PHE A 49 0.36 -4.58 -5.82
C PHE A 49 0.89 -3.49 -6.75
N THR A 50 1.65 -2.55 -6.22
CA THR A 50 2.20 -1.41 -6.97
C THR A 50 3.32 -1.79 -7.95
N LYS A 51 3.78 -3.04 -7.91
CA LYS A 51 5.01 -3.55 -8.55
C LYS A 51 6.30 -2.96 -7.96
N ILE A 52 6.19 -2.20 -6.87
CA ILE A 52 7.33 -1.61 -6.16
C ILE A 52 7.54 -2.36 -4.86
N LYS A 53 8.80 -2.69 -4.58
CA LYS A 53 9.22 -3.25 -3.30
C LYS A 53 9.93 -2.18 -2.50
N GLY A 54 9.53 -2.03 -1.24
CA GLY A 54 10.16 -1.16 -0.28
C GLY A 54 11.41 -1.79 0.36
N THR A 55 11.83 -1.21 1.47
CA THR A 55 12.95 -1.68 2.30
C THR A 55 12.75 -3.16 2.67
N GLY A 56 13.82 -3.95 2.56
CA GLY A 56 13.79 -5.39 2.83
C GLY A 56 13.06 -6.22 1.76
N GLY A 57 12.73 -5.66 0.60
CA GLY A 57 12.06 -6.37 -0.49
C GLY A 57 10.56 -6.59 -0.27
N ARG A 58 9.97 -5.91 0.72
CA ARG A 58 8.53 -6.01 1.03
C ARG A 58 7.71 -5.35 -0.08
N GLU A 59 6.73 -6.08 -0.61
CA GLU A 59 5.80 -5.58 -1.62
C GLU A 59 4.91 -4.47 -1.05
N ILE A 60 4.75 -3.38 -1.80
CA ILE A 60 3.88 -2.25 -1.45
C ILE A 60 2.58 -2.36 -2.25
N TYR A 61 1.45 -2.28 -1.57
CA TYR A 61 0.11 -2.35 -2.13
C TYR A 61 -0.63 -1.02 -1.98
N ASP A 62 -1.70 -0.84 -2.75
CA ASP A 62 -2.68 0.22 -2.49
C ASP A 62 -3.18 0.16 -1.03
N GLY A 63 -3.28 1.34 -0.42
CA GLY A 63 -3.65 1.51 0.99
C GLY A 63 -2.56 1.20 2.00
N ASP A 64 -1.36 0.76 1.60
CA ASP A 64 -0.23 0.66 2.53
C ASP A 64 0.16 2.04 3.08
N ILE A 65 0.61 2.06 4.32
CA ILE A 65 1.22 3.21 4.97
C ILE A 65 2.72 2.94 5.04
N ILE A 66 3.49 3.87 4.47
CA ILE A 66 4.94 3.77 4.41
C ILE A 66 5.61 4.87 5.22
N ARG A 67 6.70 4.51 5.87
CA ARG A 67 7.68 5.43 6.45
C ARG A 67 8.76 5.66 5.41
N LEU A 68 8.97 6.93 5.07
CA LEU A 68 10.00 7.38 4.16
C LEU A 68 11.07 8.10 4.95
N ARG A 69 12.33 7.69 4.78
CA ARG A 69 13.48 8.39 5.33
C ARG A 69 14.24 9.09 4.21
N GLU A 70 14.40 10.40 4.33
CA GLU A 70 15.18 11.23 3.42
C GLU A 70 16.36 11.84 4.16
N ARG A 71 17.53 11.89 3.51
CA ARG A 71 18.63 12.73 3.95
C ARG A 71 18.76 13.91 3.00
N THR A 72 18.56 15.11 3.53
CA THR A 72 18.72 16.36 2.77
C THR A 72 20.19 16.60 2.41
N VAL A 73 20.43 17.51 1.47
CA VAL A 73 21.79 17.92 1.05
C VAL A 73 22.63 18.43 2.22
N ASN A 74 21.99 19.03 3.23
CA ASN A 74 22.65 19.55 4.43
C ASN A 74 22.86 18.47 5.52
N GLY A 75 22.53 17.21 5.25
CA GLY A 75 22.69 16.09 6.18
C GLY A 75 21.56 15.91 7.19
N THR A 76 20.53 16.77 7.18
CA THR A 76 19.34 16.60 8.01
C THR A 76 18.55 15.37 7.56
N GLU A 77 18.17 14.52 8.50
CA GLU A 77 17.31 13.37 8.27
C GLU A 77 15.84 13.76 8.51
N LEU A 78 15.01 13.51 7.52
CA LEU A 78 13.57 13.74 7.54
C LEU A 78 12.85 12.39 7.48
N THR A 79 11.77 12.28 8.26
CA THR A 79 10.90 11.11 8.24
C THR A 79 9.49 11.54 7.87
N HIS A 80 8.90 10.84 6.90
CA HIS A 80 7.53 11.08 6.44
C HIS A 80 6.72 9.81 6.58
N ILE A 81 5.45 9.93 7.00
CA ILE A 81 4.49 8.83 7.02
C ILE A 81 3.42 9.15 5.98
N CYS A 82 3.30 8.26 4.99
CA CYS A 82 2.40 8.48 3.86
C CYS A 82 1.56 7.25 3.55
N ARG A 83 0.31 7.46 3.16
CA ARG A 83 -0.53 6.44 2.53
C ARG A 83 -0.20 6.34 1.05
N VAL A 84 -0.15 5.11 0.53
CA VAL A 84 -0.03 4.79 -0.89
C VAL A 84 -1.42 4.67 -1.50
N TYR A 85 -1.62 5.27 -2.68
CA TYR A 85 -2.87 5.18 -3.44
C TYR A 85 -2.65 5.33 -4.94
N GLN A 86 -3.61 4.84 -5.74
CA GLN A 86 -3.63 5.10 -7.18
C GLN A 86 -4.42 6.37 -7.49
N LYS A 87 -3.81 7.30 -8.25
CA LYS A 87 -4.54 8.43 -8.82
C LYS A 87 -5.31 7.98 -10.06
N GLY A 88 -6.42 8.66 -10.41
CA GLY A 88 -7.29 8.29 -11.55
C GLY A 88 -6.63 8.21 -12.94
N ASN A 89 -5.36 8.59 -13.09
CA ASN A 89 -4.56 8.36 -14.29
C ASN A 89 -3.67 7.10 -14.21
N GLY A 90 -3.93 6.20 -13.24
CA GLY A 90 -3.22 4.93 -13.05
C GLY A 90 -1.89 5.03 -12.29
N MET A 91 -1.49 6.22 -11.85
CA MET A 91 -0.19 6.43 -11.22
C MET A 91 -0.23 6.22 -9.71
N TRP A 92 0.73 5.46 -9.18
CA TRP A 92 0.93 5.28 -7.75
C TRP A 92 1.52 6.54 -7.11
N MET A 93 0.83 7.05 -6.11
CA MET A 93 1.15 8.27 -5.39
C MET A 93 1.28 7.97 -3.89
N THR A 94 1.97 8.84 -3.18
CA THR A 94 1.95 8.95 -1.74
C THR A 94 1.16 10.18 -1.31
N GLU A 95 0.55 10.13 -0.13
CA GLU A 95 -0.08 11.29 0.54
C GLU A 95 0.19 11.19 2.04
N GLY A 96 0.89 12.20 2.58
CA GLY A 96 1.16 12.34 4.01
C GLY A 96 0.12 13.22 4.71
N HIS A 97 0.26 13.37 6.02
CA HIS A 97 -0.67 14.15 6.84
C HIS A 97 -0.65 15.65 6.48
N PRO A 98 -1.80 16.34 6.39
CA PRO A 98 -1.88 17.74 5.94
C PRO A 98 -1.07 18.74 6.79
N GLU A 99 -0.88 18.46 8.07
CA GLU A 99 -0.23 19.39 9.01
C GLU A 99 1.30 19.33 9.00
N HIS A 100 1.88 18.18 8.62
CA HIS A 100 3.33 17.98 8.59
C HIS A 100 3.89 17.81 7.18
N ASP A 101 3.05 17.42 6.23
CA ASP A 101 3.52 16.80 4.99
C ASP A 101 2.71 17.19 3.74
N ARG A 102 2.03 18.35 3.78
CA ARG A 102 1.24 18.90 2.66
C ARG A 102 2.01 19.01 1.32
N LYS A 103 3.34 18.90 1.37
CA LYS A 103 4.25 18.96 0.22
C LYS A 103 4.53 17.60 -0.46
N TYR A 104 4.23 16.46 0.14
CA TYR A 104 4.73 15.18 -0.36
C TYR A 104 3.66 14.27 -0.98
N ARG A 105 2.81 14.90 -1.82
CA ARG A 105 2.11 14.17 -2.89
C ARG A 105 3.07 13.93 -4.06
N THR A 106 3.81 12.83 -4.02
CA THR A 106 4.75 12.48 -5.08
C THR A 106 4.52 11.07 -5.61
N ARG A 107 5.20 10.75 -6.71
CA ARG A 107 5.08 9.45 -7.36
C ARG A 107 5.83 8.40 -6.54
N LEU A 108 5.18 7.28 -6.24
CA LEU A 108 5.79 6.17 -5.51
C LEU A 108 7.06 5.65 -6.20
N SER A 109 7.10 5.72 -7.54
CA SER A 109 8.22 5.29 -8.36
C SER A 109 9.52 6.09 -8.16
N LEU A 110 9.49 7.23 -7.49
CA LEU A 110 10.68 8.06 -7.24
C LEU A 110 11.45 7.62 -5.99
N TYR A 111 10.81 6.88 -5.08
CA TYR A 111 11.42 6.48 -3.82
C TYR A 111 12.54 5.44 -3.89
N PRO A 112 12.49 4.41 -4.77
CA PRO A 112 13.55 3.40 -4.86
C PRO A 112 14.95 3.96 -5.13
N TYR A 113 15.05 5.19 -5.64
CA TYR A 113 16.31 5.83 -6.02
C TYR A 113 16.88 6.78 -4.96
N ARG A 114 16.10 7.12 -3.93
CA ARG A 114 16.45 8.23 -3.01
C ARG A 114 16.15 7.97 -1.54
N HIS A 115 15.34 6.97 -1.20
CA HIS A 115 14.78 6.84 0.15
C HIS A 115 14.63 5.38 0.59
N GLU A 116 14.74 5.15 1.91
CA GLU A 116 14.21 3.94 2.52
C GLU A 116 12.69 4.06 2.61
N ALA A 117 11.96 3.16 1.97
CA ALA A 117 10.49 3.09 2.00
C ALA A 117 10.06 1.85 2.77
N GLU A 118 9.84 2.00 4.06
CA GLU A 118 9.44 0.90 4.95
C GLU A 118 7.90 0.85 5.04
N VAL A 119 7.29 -0.31 4.77
CA VAL A 119 5.86 -0.50 5.03
C VAL A 119 5.65 -0.69 6.53
N ILE A 120 4.94 0.24 7.16
CA ILE A 120 4.73 0.27 8.63
C ILE A 120 3.29 -0.06 9.04
N GLY A 121 2.36 -0.11 8.10
CA GLY A 121 0.95 -0.44 8.35
C GLY A 121 0.13 -0.32 7.08
N ASN A 122 -1.20 -0.30 7.23
CA ASN A 122 -2.12 0.01 6.15
C ASN A 122 -3.32 0.80 6.69
N ALA A 123 -4.03 1.51 5.81
CA ALA A 123 -5.13 2.40 6.19
C ALA A 123 -6.34 1.69 6.84
N TYR A 124 -6.42 0.36 6.78
CA TYR A 124 -7.54 -0.43 7.30
C TYR A 124 -7.24 -1.02 8.67
N ASP A 125 -6.02 -1.50 8.91
CA ASP A 125 -5.60 -2.04 10.21
C ASP A 125 -4.98 -0.99 11.13
N ASN A 126 -4.40 0.06 10.53
CA ASN A 126 -3.63 1.07 11.24
C ASN A 126 -4.03 2.51 10.84
N PRO A 127 -5.33 2.86 10.88
CA PRO A 127 -5.77 4.23 10.57
C PRO A 127 -5.07 5.28 11.46
N GLU A 128 -4.74 4.94 12.70
CA GLU A 128 -4.07 5.81 13.67
C GLU A 128 -2.69 6.29 13.20
N LEU A 129 -2.00 5.55 12.33
CA LEU A 129 -0.71 5.96 11.77
C LEU A 129 -0.82 7.17 10.84
N LEU A 130 -2.03 7.49 10.36
CA LEU A 130 -2.31 8.71 9.60
C LEU A 130 -2.85 9.84 10.48
N GLU A 131 -3.27 9.55 11.71
CA GLU A 131 -3.78 10.54 12.68
C GLU A 131 -2.68 11.10 13.58
N VAL A 132 -1.65 10.29 13.86
CA VAL A 132 -0.59 10.62 14.82
C VAL A 132 0.69 11.02 14.09
N CYS A 133 1.11 12.27 14.25
CA CYS A 133 2.53 12.64 14.18
C CYS A 133 3.02 12.95 15.60
N LEU A 134 4.06 12.24 16.05
CA LEU A 134 4.97 12.69 17.11
C LEU A 134 5.88 13.81 16.58
#